data_AF-A0A3B8XE30-F1
#
_entry.id   AF-A0A3B8XE30-F1
#
_cell.length_a   1.000
_cell.length_b   1.000
_cell.length_c   1.000
_cell.angle_alpha   90.00
_cell.angle_beta   90.00
_cell.angle_gamma   90.00
#
_symmetry.space_group_name_H-M   'P 1'
#
loop_
_entity.id
_entity.type
_entity.pdbx_description
1 polymer ?
#
loop_
_entity_poly.entity_id
_entity_poly.type
_entity_poly.pdbx_seq_one_letter_code
_entity_poly.pdbx_strand_id
1 'polypeptide(L)'
;MVVKICATVSLLAFGAVFLFVAACGEAAPSSATGQTGIGNVNCSTDAGPATGLTKFGATIGAWNATHVRDAQYLSWGPLLPDGERTYPTVRCSTDGRVIVIQVHMNPPVAAATAVGLALAELPADVKMVYDVTQAQCRNLQYQSQALASEMGADNPDGIADIQLESPLPSAGLGLTFQPDSVETAHIDLLDAYSVKPTGC
;
A
#
# COMPACT_ATOMS: atom_id res chain seq x y z
N MET A 1 -17.37 -24.33 4.38
CA MET A 1 -18.80 -24.71 4.49
C MET A 1 -19.61 -23.42 4.52
N VAL A 2 -20.34 -23.09 3.45
CA VAL A 2 -21.20 -21.89 3.39
C VAL A 2 -22.64 -22.37 3.51
N VAL A 3 -23.31 -21.97 4.58
CA VAL A 3 -24.74 -22.26 4.81
C VAL A 3 -25.55 -21.29 3.95
N LYS A 4 -26.34 -21.84 3.02
CA LYS A 4 -27.30 -21.08 2.19
C LYS A 4 -28.65 -21.04 2.90
N ILE A 5 -29.14 -19.84 3.21
CA ILE A 5 -30.52 -19.62 3.68
C ILE A 5 -31.36 -19.24 2.46
N CYS A 6 -32.29 -20.11 2.05
CA CYS A 6 -33.29 -19.80 1.03
C CYS A 6 -34.61 -19.45 1.72
N ALA A 7 -35.06 -18.19 1.61
CA ALA A 7 -36.39 -17.79 2.05
C ALA A 7 -37.44 -18.33 1.07
N THR A 8 -38.44 -19.04 1.59
CA THR A 8 -39.52 -19.66 0.81
C THR A 8 -40.76 -18.77 0.92
N VAL A 9 -41.22 -18.19 -0.20
CA VAL A 9 -42.53 -17.52 -0.27
C VAL A 9 -43.47 -18.42 -1.05
N SER A 10 -44.48 -18.98 -0.39
CA SER A 10 -45.55 -19.77 -1.00
C SER A 10 -46.70 -18.86 -1.41
N LEU A 11 -47.07 -18.86 -2.68
CA LEU A 11 -48.32 -18.29 -3.17
C LEU A 11 -49.15 -19.39 -3.87
N LEU A 12 -50.37 -19.59 -3.37
CA LEU A 12 -51.39 -20.47 -3.92
C LEU A 12 -52.04 -19.88 -5.18
N ALA A 13 -52.47 -20.79 -6.07
CA ALA A 13 -53.60 -20.69 -7.01
C ALA A 13 -53.31 -20.68 -8.54
N PHE A 14 -53.81 -21.77 -9.16
CA PHE A 14 -54.42 -21.91 -10.49
C PHE A 14 -53.62 -21.57 -11.77
N GLY A 15 -53.18 -22.64 -12.45
CA GLY A 15 -53.53 -22.88 -13.85
C GLY A 15 -52.85 -22.04 -14.93
N ALA A 16 -51.59 -22.35 -15.25
CA ALA A 16 -51.01 -22.26 -16.60
C ALA A 16 -49.60 -22.86 -16.57
N VAL A 17 -49.27 -23.67 -17.59
CA VAL A 17 -47.92 -24.21 -17.80
C VAL A 17 -47.01 -23.04 -18.16
N PHE A 18 -46.22 -22.57 -17.18
CA PHE A 18 -45.14 -21.61 -17.40
C PHE A 18 -43.79 -22.31 -17.17
N LEU A 19 -42.94 -22.27 -18.21
CA LEU A 19 -41.52 -22.60 -18.12
C LEU A 19 -40.86 -21.71 -17.07
N PHE A 20 -40.38 -22.31 -15.98
CA PHE A 20 -39.50 -21.62 -15.03
C PHE A 20 -38.08 -21.58 -15.61
N VAL A 21 -37.73 -20.47 -16.26
CA VAL A 21 -36.33 -20.11 -16.46
C VAL A 21 -35.82 -19.60 -15.11
N ALA A 22 -35.04 -20.43 -14.40
CA ALA A 22 -34.28 -19.99 -13.25
C ALA A 22 -33.18 -19.03 -13.74
N ALA A 23 -33.49 -17.74 -13.78
CA ALA A 23 -32.47 -16.70 -13.93
C ALA A 23 -31.67 -16.67 -12.63
N CYS A 24 -30.55 -17.37 -12.58
CA CYS A 24 -29.47 -17.01 -11.68
C CYS A 24 -29.04 -15.61 -12.08
N GLY A 25 -29.49 -14.60 -11.33
CA GLY A 25 -28.88 -13.28 -11.41
C GLY A 25 -27.42 -13.43 -11.00
N GLU A 26 -26.52 -13.41 -11.98
CA GLU A 26 -25.13 -13.06 -11.74
C GLU A 26 -25.15 -11.66 -11.12
N ALA A 27 -24.88 -11.60 -9.81
CA ALA A 27 -24.51 -10.36 -9.18
C ALA A 27 -23.31 -9.84 -9.97
N ALA A 28 -23.53 -8.74 -10.70
CA ALA A 28 -22.45 -8.05 -11.40
C ALA A 28 -21.30 -7.83 -10.41
N PRO A 29 -20.05 -8.01 -10.84
CA PRO A 29 -18.91 -7.72 -9.97
C PRO A 29 -19.07 -6.27 -9.52
N SER A 30 -19.26 -6.07 -8.20
CA SER A 30 -19.14 -4.74 -7.61
C SER A 30 -17.78 -4.22 -8.03
N SER A 31 -17.78 -3.24 -8.93
CA SER A 31 -16.62 -2.43 -9.21
C SER A 31 -16.14 -1.91 -7.86
N ALA A 32 -14.89 -2.22 -7.53
CA ALA A 32 -14.21 -1.65 -6.38
C ALA A 32 -14.42 -0.14 -6.43
N THR A 33 -15.20 0.37 -5.48
CA THR A 33 -15.28 1.80 -5.22
C THR A 33 -13.86 2.23 -4.87
N GLY A 34 -13.19 2.89 -5.81
CA GLY A 34 -11.96 3.61 -5.53
C GLY A 34 -12.20 4.47 -4.29
N GLN A 35 -11.40 4.25 -3.27
CA GLN A 35 -11.43 5.02 -2.03
C GLN A 35 -11.42 6.50 -2.40
N THR A 36 -12.46 7.23 -1.99
CA THR A 36 -12.50 8.69 -2.02
C THR A 36 -11.23 9.19 -1.33
N GLY A 37 -10.32 9.75 -2.11
CA GLY A 37 -8.90 9.76 -1.79
C GLY A 37 -8.58 10.35 -0.42
N ILE A 38 -7.78 9.62 0.34
CA ILE A 38 -7.19 9.94 1.66
C ILE A 38 -6.37 11.26 1.64
N GLY A 39 -6.39 11.98 0.51
CA GLY A 39 -5.41 12.99 0.13
C GLY A 39 -4.14 12.29 -0.33
N ASN A 40 -3.48 12.83 -1.35
CA ASN A 40 -2.10 12.51 -1.64
C ASN A 40 -1.45 13.86 -1.91
N VAL A 41 -0.93 14.53 -0.88
CA VAL A 41 -0.43 15.91 -0.91
C VAL A 41 1.03 15.97 -0.44
N ASN A 42 1.70 17.09 -0.71
CA ASN A 42 3.01 17.34 -0.08
C ASN A 42 2.81 17.42 1.43
N CYS A 43 3.62 16.71 2.20
CA CYS A 43 3.61 16.82 3.64
C CYS A 43 3.92 18.26 4.07
N SER A 44 3.17 18.75 5.07
CA SER A 44 3.44 20.06 5.67
C SER A 44 4.85 20.10 6.28
N THR A 45 5.50 21.27 6.22
CA THR A 45 6.77 21.50 6.91
C THR A 45 6.58 21.83 8.39
N ASP A 46 5.37 22.15 8.81
CA ASP A 46 5.08 22.48 10.20
C ASP A 46 5.07 21.22 11.06
N ALA A 47 5.74 21.28 12.21
CA ALA A 47 5.67 20.23 13.21
C ALA A 47 4.26 20.22 13.81
N GLY A 48 3.38 19.42 13.19
CA GLY A 48 2.06 19.10 13.72
C GLY A 48 2.16 18.21 14.98
N PRO A 49 1.07 17.51 15.35
CA PRO A 49 1.08 16.58 16.48
C PRO A 49 2.21 15.55 16.36
N ALA A 50 2.84 15.17 17.47
CA ALA A 50 3.97 14.23 17.53
C ALA A 50 3.69 12.98 18.39
N THR A 51 2.45 12.49 18.33
CA THR A 51 1.96 11.33 19.09
C THR A 51 1.58 10.19 18.16
N GLY A 52 1.62 8.95 18.65
CA GLY A 52 1.20 7.77 17.90
C GLY A 52 2.37 7.08 17.20
N LEU A 53 2.12 6.57 16.00
CA LEU A 53 3.14 5.97 15.14
C LEU A 53 4.24 6.99 14.80
N THR A 54 5.46 6.50 14.55
CA THR A 54 6.64 7.33 14.20
C THR A 54 7.18 7.05 12.79
N LYS A 55 6.49 6.19 12.02
CA LYS A 55 6.87 5.75 10.67
C LYS A 55 5.68 5.83 9.72
N PHE A 56 5.46 4.87 8.82
CA PHE A 56 4.26 4.84 7.99
C PHE A 56 2.96 4.95 8.82
N GLY A 57 2.03 5.81 8.41
CA GLY A 57 0.82 6.18 9.15
C GLY A 57 1.00 7.23 10.24
N ALA A 58 2.24 7.62 10.57
CA ALA A 58 2.53 8.67 11.54
C ALA A 58 2.01 10.04 11.08
N THR A 59 1.66 10.90 12.04
CA THR A 59 1.56 12.33 11.76
C THR A 59 2.94 12.88 11.34
N ILE A 60 2.96 13.96 10.56
CA ILE A 60 4.23 14.56 10.11
C ILE A 60 5.12 15.02 11.28
N GLY A 61 4.51 15.47 12.38
CA GLY A 61 5.26 15.83 13.60
C GLY A 61 5.96 14.63 14.25
N ALA A 62 5.32 13.46 14.28
CA ALA A 62 5.90 12.23 14.83
C ALA A 62 6.94 11.63 13.88
N TRP A 63 6.71 11.69 12.56
CA TRP A 63 7.68 11.31 11.54
C TRP A 63 8.97 12.13 11.66
N ASN A 64 8.86 13.46 11.77
CA ASN A 64 10.01 14.35 11.90
C ASN A 64 10.80 14.18 13.22
N ALA A 65 10.23 13.53 14.24
CA ALA A 65 10.94 13.26 15.49
C ALA A 65 11.97 12.13 15.35
N THR A 66 11.78 11.25 14.36
CA THR A 66 12.66 10.10 14.08
C THR A 66 13.38 10.24 12.74
N HIS A 67 12.95 11.16 11.88
CA HIS A 67 13.52 11.41 10.56
C HIS A 67 14.01 12.86 10.41
N VAL A 68 15.25 13.01 9.97
CA VAL A 68 15.83 14.33 9.69
C VAL A 68 15.52 14.69 8.25
N ARG A 69 14.73 15.74 8.01
CA ARG A 69 14.48 16.25 6.66
C ARG A 69 15.77 16.84 6.09
N ASP A 70 16.14 16.45 4.87
CA ASP A 70 17.18 17.15 4.13
C ASP A 70 16.63 18.51 3.68
N ALA A 71 17.37 19.59 3.91
CA ALA A 71 16.95 20.93 3.54
C ALA A 71 17.08 21.18 2.02
N GLN A 72 17.98 20.46 1.35
CA GLN A 72 18.28 20.60 -0.08
C GLN A 72 17.37 19.75 -0.96
N TYR A 73 16.85 18.65 -0.44
CA TYR A 73 15.98 17.71 -1.16
C TYR A 73 14.61 17.61 -0.49
N LEU A 74 13.54 17.29 -1.23
CA LEU A 74 12.22 16.98 -0.64
C LEU A 74 12.21 15.57 -0.01
N SER A 75 13.28 15.20 0.68
CA SER A 75 13.55 13.87 1.20
C SER A 75 13.92 13.93 2.69
N TRP A 76 13.74 12.80 3.36
CA TRP A 76 14.03 12.60 4.78
C TRP A 76 15.13 11.54 4.90
N GLY A 77 16.00 11.67 5.90
CA GLY A 77 17.10 10.75 6.18
C GLY A 77 18.50 11.40 6.04
N PRO A 78 19.47 11.00 6.87
CA PRO A 78 20.86 11.42 6.69
C PRO A 78 21.45 10.81 5.40
N LEU A 79 22.48 11.45 4.82
CA LEU A 79 23.45 10.68 4.01
C LEU A 79 23.93 9.50 4.87
N LEU A 80 23.89 8.28 4.33
CA LEU A 80 24.49 7.16 5.04
C LEU A 80 26.02 7.40 5.16
N PRO A 81 26.67 6.89 6.23
CA PRO A 81 28.11 7.13 6.47
C PRO A 81 29.05 6.65 5.36
N ASP A 82 28.58 5.78 4.47
CA ASP A 82 29.25 5.27 3.27
C ASP A 82 29.16 6.23 2.07
N GLY A 83 28.43 7.35 2.21
CA GLY A 83 28.18 8.29 1.12
C GLY A 83 27.05 7.87 0.18
N GLU A 84 26.39 6.75 0.46
CA GLU A 84 25.26 6.24 -0.31
C GLU A 84 23.97 6.99 0.07
N ARG A 85 23.12 7.18 -0.94
CA ARG A 85 21.92 8.01 -0.84
C ARG A 85 20.71 7.13 -0.68
N THR A 86 20.42 6.72 0.55
CA THR A 86 19.11 6.16 0.89
C THR A 86 18.24 7.26 1.47
N TYR A 87 17.27 7.75 0.70
CA TYR A 87 16.33 8.76 1.20
C TYR A 87 14.89 8.37 0.92
N PRO A 88 14.02 8.32 1.95
CA PRO A 88 12.60 8.38 1.75
C PRO A 88 12.16 9.76 1.26
N THR A 89 11.42 9.81 0.15
CA THR A 89 10.47 10.90 -0.09
C THR A 89 9.13 10.48 0.49
N VAL A 90 8.38 11.42 1.06
CA VAL A 90 7.08 11.11 1.67
C VAL A 90 5.96 11.99 1.15
N ARG A 91 4.76 11.43 1.09
CA ARG A 91 3.52 12.18 0.84
C ARG A 91 2.53 11.91 1.95
N CYS A 92 1.68 12.91 2.16
CA CYS A 92 0.76 12.92 3.27
C CYS A 92 -0.69 12.90 2.80
N SER A 93 -1.54 12.36 3.66
CA SER A 93 -2.98 12.54 3.63
C SER A 93 -3.34 14.01 3.89
N THR A 94 -4.58 14.40 3.62
CA THR A 94 -5.04 15.78 3.88
C THR A 94 -5.04 16.14 5.36
N ASP A 95 -5.13 15.16 6.27
CA ASP A 95 -5.04 15.35 7.73
C ASP A 95 -3.58 15.30 8.26
N GLY A 96 -2.59 15.15 7.37
CA GLY A 96 -1.18 15.32 7.71
C GLY A 96 -0.48 14.05 8.20
N ARG A 97 -0.96 12.87 7.81
CA ARG A 97 -0.34 11.57 8.08
C ARG A 97 0.48 11.08 6.90
N VAL A 98 1.59 10.40 7.14
CA VAL A 98 2.43 9.81 6.11
C VAL A 98 1.74 8.58 5.53
N ILE A 99 1.40 8.63 4.24
CA ILE A 99 0.66 7.57 3.54
C ILE A 99 1.37 7.05 2.29
N VAL A 100 2.47 7.71 1.90
CA VAL A 100 3.39 7.24 0.86
C VAL A 100 4.81 7.46 1.38
N ILE A 101 5.66 6.44 1.26
CA ILE A 101 7.10 6.52 1.47
C ILE A 101 7.76 5.89 0.25
N GLN A 102 8.59 6.63 -0.45
CA GLN A 102 9.40 6.12 -1.55
C GLN A 102 10.86 6.10 -1.12
N VAL A 103 11.38 4.92 -0.85
CA VAL A 103 12.78 4.71 -0.47
C VAL A 103 13.60 4.54 -1.75
N HIS A 104 14.43 5.54 -2.05
CA HIS A 104 15.39 5.46 -3.15
C HIS A 104 16.69 4.82 -2.66
N MET A 105 17.22 3.87 -3.43
CA MET A 105 18.44 3.12 -3.15
C MET A 105 19.46 3.39 -4.26
N ASN A 106 20.51 4.13 -3.94
CA ASN A 106 21.59 4.44 -4.88
C ASN A 106 22.95 4.22 -4.20
N PRO A 107 23.71 3.19 -4.62
CA PRO A 107 23.44 2.27 -5.73
C PRO A 107 22.24 1.32 -5.48
N PRO A 108 21.67 0.70 -6.53
CA PRO A 108 20.63 -0.31 -6.38
C PRO A 108 21.10 -1.50 -5.54
N VAL A 109 20.19 -2.10 -4.78
CA VAL A 109 20.49 -3.19 -3.84
C VAL A 109 19.70 -4.46 -4.17
N ALA A 110 20.06 -5.58 -3.54
CA ALA A 110 19.28 -6.80 -3.62
C ALA A 110 17.87 -6.62 -3.01
N ALA A 111 16.87 -7.30 -3.57
CA ALA A 111 15.48 -7.19 -3.16
C ALA A 111 15.25 -7.55 -1.68
N ALA A 112 16.04 -8.48 -1.12
CA ALA A 112 15.97 -8.79 0.32
C ALA A 112 16.38 -7.59 1.19
N THR A 113 17.41 -6.85 0.77
CA THR A 113 17.83 -5.60 1.41
C THR A 113 16.76 -4.52 1.27
N ALA A 114 16.19 -4.35 0.07
CA ALA A 114 15.12 -3.39 -0.18
C ALA A 114 13.87 -3.66 0.68
N VAL A 115 13.45 -4.92 0.82
CA VAL A 115 12.36 -5.31 1.73
C VAL A 115 12.72 -4.99 3.18
N GLY A 116 13.95 -5.26 3.61
CA GLY A 116 14.41 -4.92 4.96
C GLY A 116 14.34 -3.43 5.25
N LEU A 117 14.75 -2.59 4.29
CA LEU A 117 14.65 -1.13 4.40
C LEU A 117 13.18 -0.67 4.42
N ALA A 118 12.33 -1.21 3.56
CA ALA A 118 10.91 -0.85 3.55
C ALA A 118 10.17 -1.29 4.84
N LEU A 119 10.46 -2.50 5.35
CA LEU A 119 9.92 -2.96 6.63
C LEU A 119 10.40 -2.15 7.82
N ALA A 120 11.61 -1.57 7.74
CA ALA A 120 12.10 -0.64 8.74
C ALA A 120 11.25 0.65 8.80
N GLU A 121 10.44 0.94 7.79
CA GLU A 121 9.50 2.08 7.76
C GLU A 121 8.06 1.71 8.13
N LEU A 122 7.79 0.43 8.40
CA LEU A 122 6.48 -0.03 8.85
C LEU A 122 6.39 -0.16 10.38
N PRO A 123 5.16 -0.14 10.96
CA PRO A 123 4.93 -0.47 12.36
C PRO A 123 5.48 -1.86 12.72
N ALA A 124 5.90 -2.05 13.97
CA ALA A 124 6.58 -3.28 14.40
C ALA A 124 5.66 -4.52 14.43
N ASP A 125 4.34 -4.35 14.42
CA ASP A 125 3.34 -5.42 14.49
C ASP A 125 2.90 -5.94 13.11
N VAL A 126 3.55 -5.48 12.03
CA VAL A 126 3.18 -5.90 10.67
C VAL A 126 3.31 -7.40 10.45
N LYS A 127 2.34 -7.95 9.72
CA LYS A 127 2.31 -9.33 9.24
C LYS A 127 2.15 -9.35 7.74
N MET A 128 2.94 -10.17 7.06
CA MET A 128 2.83 -10.32 5.61
C MET A 128 1.50 -10.97 5.23
N VAL A 129 0.79 -10.36 4.29
CA VAL A 129 -0.44 -10.86 3.68
C VAL A 129 -0.11 -11.61 2.38
N TYR A 130 0.67 -10.98 1.49
CA TYR A 130 1.16 -11.62 0.27
C TYR A 130 2.55 -11.09 -0.13
N ASP A 131 3.19 -11.84 -1.03
CA ASP A 131 4.44 -11.49 -1.71
C ASP A 131 4.40 -12.09 -3.13
N VAL A 132 4.49 -11.22 -4.13
CA VAL A 132 4.23 -11.56 -5.53
C VAL A 132 5.23 -10.84 -6.43
N THR A 133 6.05 -11.64 -7.10
CA THR A 133 6.87 -11.14 -8.21
C THR A 133 6.06 -11.19 -9.51
N GLN A 134 6.06 -10.06 -10.22
CA GLN A 134 5.49 -9.91 -11.54
C GLN A 134 6.61 -9.67 -12.57
N ALA A 135 6.24 -9.45 -13.83
CA ALA A 135 7.22 -9.19 -14.88
C ALA A 135 8.08 -7.97 -14.56
N GLN A 136 7.49 -6.89 -14.03
CA GLN A 136 8.15 -5.58 -13.93
C GLN A 136 8.44 -5.12 -12.50
N CYS A 137 7.76 -5.71 -11.52
CA CYS A 137 7.85 -5.32 -10.11
C CYS A 137 7.69 -6.52 -9.19
N ARG A 138 7.97 -6.33 -7.89
CA ARG A 138 7.55 -7.25 -6.83
C ARG A 138 6.68 -6.49 -5.84
N ASN A 139 5.45 -6.97 -5.65
CA ASN A 139 4.50 -6.39 -4.71
C ASN A 139 4.42 -7.27 -3.47
N LEU A 140 4.52 -6.64 -2.30
CA LEU A 140 4.29 -7.25 -1.01
C LEU A 140 3.17 -6.48 -0.32
N GLN A 141 2.41 -7.15 0.54
CA GLN A 141 1.43 -6.48 1.38
C GLN A 141 1.59 -6.92 2.82
N TYR A 142 1.44 -5.96 3.72
CA TYR A 142 1.53 -6.15 5.15
C TYR A 142 0.29 -5.60 5.83
N GLN A 143 -0.06 -6.19 6.97
CA GLN A 143 -1.18 -5.77 7.81
C GLN A 143 -0.70 -5.46 9.23
N SER A 144 -1.13 -4.32 9.80
CA SER A 144 -0.81 -3.86 11.15
C SER A 144 -2.07 -3.39 11.89
N GLN A 145 -2.27 -3.90 13.11
CA GLN A 145 -3.35 -3.46 13.99
C GLN A 145 -3.11 -2.02 14.47
N ALA A 146 -1.84 -1.68 14.72
CA ALA A 146 -1.46 -0.32 15.11
C ALA A 146 -1.76 0.68 13.98
N LEU A 147 -1.49 0.32 12.73
CA LEU A 147 -1.83 1.12 11.55
C LEU A 147 -3.34 1.29 11.40
N ALA A 148 -4.11 0.20 11.53
CA ALA A 148 -5.58 0.26 11.50
C ALA A 148 -6.15 1.20 12.56
N SER A 149 -5.61 1.14 13.78
CA SER A 149 -6.06 1.95 14.91
C SER A 149 -5.75 3.44 14.71
N GLU A 150 -4.60 3.75 14.12
CA GLU A 150 -4.14 5.12 13.90
C GLU A 150 -4.83 5.80 12.71
N MET A 151 -5.07 5.05 11.64
CA MET A 151 -5.66 5.56 10.39
C MET A 151 -7.20 5.50 10.38
N GLY A 152 -7.81 4.67 11.23
CA GLY A 152 -9.27 4.61 11.37
C GLY A 152 -9.98 4.31 10.04
N ALA A 153 -10.91 5.18 9.64
CA ALA A 153 -11.72 4.99 8.44
C ALA A 153 -10.91 5.03 7.13
N ASP A 154 -9.72 5.65 7.14
CA ASP A 154 -8.89 5.77 5.94
C ASP A 154 -8.14 4.47 5.63
N ASN A 155 -7.86 3.65 6.64
CA ASN A 155 -7.25 2.33 6.48
C ASN A 155 -7.73 1.38 7.60
N PRO A 156 -9.00 0.94 7.57
CA PRO A 156 -9.61 0.18 8.66
C PRO A 156 -9.00 -1.21 8.83
N ASP A 157 -8.42 -1.75 7.76
CA ASP A 157 -7.75 -3.05 7.76
C ASP A 157 -6.27 -2.95 8.13
N GLY A 158 -5.70 -1.74 8.20
CA GLY A 158 -4.31 -1.52 8.55
C GLY A 158 -3.33 -2.06 7.52
N ILE A 159 -3.67 -1.96 6.24
CA ILE A 159 -2.88 -2.47 5.13
C ILE A 159 -1.78 -1.46 4.75
N ALA A 160 -0.61 -1.98 4.38
CA ALA A 160 0.44 -1.24 3.71
C ALA A 160 1.01 -2.10 2.58
N ASP A 161 1.03 -1.56 1.36
CA ASP A 161 1.61 -2.23 0.21
C ASP A 161 3.04 -1.75 0.00
N ILE A 162 3.91 -2.67 -0.43
CA ILE A 162 5.29 -2.39 -0.79
C ILE A 162 5.49 -2.83 -2.23
N GLN A 163 5.82 -1.91 -3.12
CA GLN A 163 6.23 -2.21 -4.49
C GLN A 163 7.73 -1.98 -4.66
N LEU A 164 8.43 -3.01 -5.12
CA LEU A 164 9.84 -2.93 -5.47
C LEU A 164 10.00 -2.77 -6.98
N GLU A 165 10.81 -1.79 -7.37
CA GLU A 165 11.14 -1.49 -8.75
C GLU A 165 12.65 -1.55 -8.99
N SER A 166 13.02 -2.19 -10.09
CA SER A 166 14.40 -2.19 -10.59
C SER A 166 14.71 -0.92 -11.37
N PRO A 167 15.99 -0.56 -11.52
CA PRO A 167 16.37 0.60 -12.31
C PRO A 167 15.79 0.53 -13.72
N LEU A 168 15.30 1.66 -14.22
CA LEU A 168 14.91 1.77 -15.62
C LEU A 168 16.16 1.54 -16.50
N PRO A 169 16.14 0.60 -17.47
CA PRO A 169 17.25 0.46 -18.38
C PRO A 169 17.40 1.75 -19.19
N SER A 170 18.60 2.33 -19.20
CA SER A 170 18.96 3.53 -19.97
C SER A 170 18.73 3.40 -21.49
N ALA A 171 18.44 2.19 -21.99
CA ALA A 171 18.22 1.84 -23.39
C ALA A 171 16.76 1.45 -23.74
N GLY A 172 15.77 1.64 -22.86
CA GLY A 172 14.35 1.63 -23.25
C GLY A 172 13.75 0.28 -23.70
N LEU A 173 14.35 -0.87 -23.33
CA LEU A 173 13.79 -2.20 -23.62
C LEU A 173 13.47 -2.94 -22.32
N GLY A 174 12.18 -3.19 -22.08
CA GLY A 174 11.62 -4.16 -21.13
C GLY A 174 11.94 -3.90 -19.65
N LEU A 175 10.95 -3.43 -18.89
CA LEU A 175 11.02 -3.34 -17.42
C LEU A 175 10.91 -4.76 -16.85
N THR A 176 12.00 -5.52 -16.80
CA THR A 176 12.02 -6.80 -16.09
C THR A 176 12.47 -6.54 -14.66
N PHE A 177 11.72 -7.03 -13.68
CA PHE A 177 12.14 -7.00 -12.29
C PHE A 177 13.45 -7.79 -12.11
N GLN A 178 14.47 -7.13 -11.56
CA GLN A 178 15.79 -7.68 -11.27
C GLN A 178 15.93 -7.81 -9.75
N PRO A 179 15.80 -9.01 -9.17
CA PRO A 179 15.86 -9.19 -7.72
C PRO A 179 17.23 -8.87 -7.12
N ASP A 180 18.29 -8.80 -7.91
CA ASP A 180 19.63 -8.40 -7.47
C ASP A 180 19.91 -6.90 -7.65
N SER A 181 18.95 -6.14 -8.21
CA SER A 181 19.10 -4.71 -8.51
C SER A 181 17.74 -4.01 -8.39
N VAL A 182 17.46 -3.50 -7.19
CA VAL A 182 16.27 -2.71 -6.84
C VAL A 182 16.71 -1.29 -6.52
N GLU A 183 16.12 -0.32 -7.22
CA GLU A 183 16.41 1.12 -7.04
C GLU A 183 15.37 1.78 -6.14
N THR A 184 14.13 1.29 -6.14
CA THR A 184 13.05 1.92 -5.37
C THR A 184 12.20 0.89 -4.65
N ALA A 185 11.83 1.23 -3.41
CA ALA A 185 10.73 0.60 -2.69
C ALA A 185 9.66 1.67 -2.39
N HIS A 186 8.48 1.52 -2.96
CA HIS A 186 7.31 2.35 -2.66
C HIS A 186 6.49 1.68 -1.57
N ILE A 187 6.15 2.42 -0.53
CA ILE A 187 5.24 2.00 0.54
C ILE A 187 4.04 2.92 0.45
N ASP A 188 2.84 2.40 0.25
CA ASP A 188 1.67 3.26 0.16
C ASP A 188 0.35 2.59 0.62
N LEU A 189 -0.66 3.44 0.81
CA LEU A 189 -2.05 3.08 1.05
C LEU A 189 -2.91 3.09 -0.21
N LEU A 190 -2.39 3.64 -1.31
CA LEU A 190 -3.19 4.00 -2.49
C LEU A 190 -3.42 2.78 -3.39
N ASP A 191 -2.47 1.85 -3.37
CA ASP A 191 -2.51 0.55 -4.00
C ASP A 191 -2.89 -0.56 -2.99
N ALA A 192 -3.62 -0.21 -1.93
CA ALA A 192 -4.19 -1.17 -0.97
C ALA A 192 -5.27 -2.03 -1.63
N TYR A 193 -4.83 -2.99 -2.44
CA TYR A 193 -5.71 -3.97 -3.04
C TYR A 193 -6.15 -4.95 -1.95
N SER A 194 -7.46 -5.04 -1.68
CA SER A 194 -8.04 -6.12 -0.87
C SER A 194 -7.88 -7.51 -1.53
N VAL A 195 -7.21 -7.58 -2.68
CA VAL A 195 -6.93 -8.75 -3.50
C VAL A 195 -5.51 -8.67 -4.05
N LYS A 196 -4.87 -9.82 -4.26
CA LYS A 196 -3.53 -9.89 -4.86
C LYS A 196 -3.47 -9.11 -6.19
N PRO A 197 -2.55 -8.15 -6.39
CA PRO A 197 -2.43 -7.40 -7.64
C PRO A 197 -2.01 -8.32 -8.78
N THR A 198 -2.53 -8.03 -9.97
CA THR A 198 -2.23 -8.73 -11.22
C THR A 198 -1.36 -7.92 -12.18
N GLY A 199 -1.00 -6.69 -11.80
CA GLY A 199 -0.22 -5.76 -12.61
C GLY A 199 0.79 -4.94 -11.82
N CYS A 200 1.76 -4.41 -12.58
CA CYS A 200 2.45 -3.15 -12.38
C CYS A 200 1.88 -2.23 -13.49
#